data_AF-A0A6G4XR13-F1
#
_entry.id   AF-A0A6G4XR13-F1
#
_cell.length_a   1.000
_cell.length_b   1.000
_cell.length_c   1.000
_cell.angle_alpha   90.00
_cell.angle_beta   90.00
_cell.angle_gamma   90.00
#
_symmetry.space_group_name_H-M   'P 1'
#
loop_
_entity.id
_entity.type
_entity.pdbx_description
1 polymer ?
#
loop_
_entity_poly.entity_id
_entity_poly.type
_entity_poly.pdbx_seq_one_letter_code
_entity_poly.pdbx_strand_id
1 'polypeptide(L)'
;MATVIPAPVAQSPAPATRTPHALPLGVKLRRAAWLAVALFWTAFAILEGVNHGWLAGAVAFAFFIAPDFALFIDVRGSAGLARGQLSPRAVPYYNAAHRALIPVGLIVAYTFLPVDAPALFAGLCGWLAHISYDRAFGYGLRTKEGFQRA
;
A
#
# COMPACT_ATOMS: atom_id res chain seq x y z
N MET A 1 -70.61 -16.48 1.19
CA MET A 1 -69.34 -16.67 1.94
C MET A 1 -68.29 -17.18 0.96
N ALA A 2 -67.34 -16.33 0.55
CA ALA A 2 -66.24 -16.73 -0.32
C ALA A 2 -64.96 -16.84 0.52
N THR A 3 -64.37 -18.03 0.54
CA THR A 3 -63.18 -18.36 1.32
C THR A 3 -61.94 -17.83 0.60
N VAL A 4 -61.23 -16.88 1.22
CA VAL A 4 -59.94 -16.37 0.72
C VAL A 4 -58.83 -17.33 1.18
N ILE A 5 -58.11 -17.92 0.24
CA ILE A 5 -56.91 -18.74 0.50
C ILE A 5 -55.71 -17.80 0.57
N PRO A 6 -54.93 -17.75 1.67
CA PRO A 6 -53.72 -16.94 1.74
C PRO A 6 -52.58 -17.56 0.92
N ALA A 7 -51.84 -16.71 0.20
CA ALA A 7 -50.67 -17.09 -0.57
C ALA A 7 -49.49 -17.47 0.35
N PRO A 8 -48.63 -18.43 -0.07
CA PRO A 8 -47.48 -18.87 0.73
C PRO A 8 -46.45 -17.74 0.85
N VAL A 9 -46.03 -17.46 2.09
CA VAL A 9 -44.95 -16.52 2.41
C VAL A 9 -43.62 -17.11 1.91
N ALA A 10 -42.99 -16.43 0.96
CA ALA A 10 -41.65 -16.78 0.49
C ALA A 10 -40.65 -16.65 1.64
N GLN A 11 -40.05 -17.76 2.06
CA GLN A 11 -39.00 -17.77 3.07
C GLN A 11 -37.73 -17.16 2.46
N SER A 12 -37.23 -16.07 3.05
CA SER A 12 -35.93 -15.49 2.68
C SER A 12 -34.82 -16.51 2.96
N PRO A 13 -33.89 -16.74 2.01
CA PRO A 13 -32.80 -17.68 2.22
C PRO A 13 -31.91 -17.22 3.39
N ALA A 14 -31.57 -18.16 4.27
CA ALA A 14 -30.67 -17.92 5.40
C ALA A 14 -29.31 -17.39 4.91
N PRO A 15 -28.67 -16.45 5.63
CA PRO A 15 -27.37 -15.92 5.25
C PRO A 15 -26.34 -17.05 5.24
N ALA A 16 -25.76 -17.34 4.07
CA ALA A 16 -24.72 -18.33 3.92
C ALA A 16 -23.54 -18.00 4.87
N THR A 17 -23.23 -18.94 5.76
CA THR A 17 -22.08 -18.92 6.65
C THR A 17 -20.81 -18.84 5.80
N ARG A 18 -20.18 -17.65 5.72
CA ARG A 18 -18.85 -17.51 5.10
C ARG A 18 -17.83 -18.21 5.99
N THR A 19 -17.41 -19.40 5.61
CA THR A 19 -16.22 -20.04 6.17
C THR A 19 -15.00 -19.17 5.86
N PRO A 20 -14.15 -18.87 6.86
CA PRO A 20 -12.93 -18.12 6.61
C PRO A 20 -12.00 -18.95 5.71
N HIS A 21 -11.94 -18.61 4.43
CA HIS A 21 -10.97 -19.21 3.52
C HIS A 21 -9.56 -18.82 3.97
N ALA A 22 -8.79 -19.81 4.43
CA ALA A 22 -7.37 -19.63 4.70
C ALA A 22 -6.65 -19.15 3.41
N LEU A 23 -5.82 -18.11 3.53
CA LEU A 23 -5.06 -17.60 2.38
C LEU A 23 -4.19 -18.71 1.77
N PRO A 24 -4.08 -18.79 0.43
CA PRO A 24 -3.16 -19.71 -0.23
C PRO A 24 -1.73 -19.54 0.28
N LEU A 25 -0.98 -20.63 0.40
CA LEU A 25 0.40 -20.62 0.90
C LEU A 25 1.29 -19.63 0.12
N GLY A 26 1.12 -19.56 -1.21
CA GLY A 26 1.87 -18.63 -2.05
C GLY A 26 1.63 -17.15 -1.71
N VAL A 27 0.41 -16.78 -1.30
CA VAL A 27 0.10 -15.41 -0.85
C VAL A 27 0.78 -15.11 0.48
N LYS A 28 0.77 -16.07 1.42
CA LYS A 28 1.46 -15.93 2.71
C LYS A 28 2.96 -15.76 2.52
N LEU A 29 3.58 -16.61 1.70
CA LEU A 29 5.02 -16.54 1.43
C LEU A 29 5.41 -15.21 0.76
N ARG A 30 4.62 -14.75 -0.21
CA ARG A 30 4.83 -13.45 -0.85
C ARG A 30 4.75 -12.30 0.16
N ARG A 31 3.75 -12.30 1.04
CA ARG A 31 3.61 -11.28 2.10
C ARG A 31 4.77 -11.34 3.10
N ALA A 32 5.21 -12.53 3.47
CA ALA A 32 6.38 -12.71 4.34
C ALA A 32 7.68 -12.22 3.69
N ALA A 33 7.88 -12.47 2.39
CA ALA A 33 9.01 -11.94 1.65
C ALA A 33 8.99 -10.40 1.63
N TRP A 34 7.83 -9.79 1.35
CA TRP A 34 7.70 -8.33 1.44
C TRP A 34 7.94 -7.79 2.84
N LEU A 35 7.52 -8.50 3.89
CA LEU A 35 7.80 -8.10 5.26
C LEU A 35 9.31 -8.15 5.56
N ALA A 36 10.02 -9.19 5.11
CA ALA A 36 11.46 -9.28 5.27
C ALA A 36 12.18 -8.12 4.55
N VAL A 37 11.74 -7.78 3.34
CA VAL A 37 12.24 -6.63 2.57
C VAL A 37 11.94 -5.32 3.31
N ALA A 38 10.76 -5.16 3.90
CA ALA A 38 10.40 -3.98 4.68
C ALA A 38 11.33 -3.80 5.89
N LEU A 39 11.55 -4.87 6.67
CA LEU A 39 12.43 -4.84 7.82
C LEU A 39 13.88 -4.53 7.44
N PHE A 40 14.36 -5.09 6.32
CA PHE A 40 15.69 -4.81 5.78
C PHE A 40 15.88 -3.32 5.47
N TRP A 41 14.97 -2.71 4.72
CA TRP A 41 15.09 -1.29 4.35
C TRP A 41 14.87 -0.35 5.53
N THR A 42 14.02 -0.73 6.49
CA THR A 42 13.90 0.00 7.77
C THR A 42 15.21 -0.02 8.53
N ALA A 43 15.88 -1.17 8.62
CA ALA A 43 17.17 -1.27 9.30
C ALA A 43 18.23 -0.38 8.66
N PHE A 44 18.30 -0.35 7.32
CA PHE A 44 19.19 0.57 6.59
C PHE A 44 18.84 2.04 6.83
N ALA A 45 17.57 2.42 6.79
CA ALA A 45 17.14 3.80 7.08
C ALA A 45 17.56 4.26 8.49
N ILE A 46 17.43 3.37 9.49
CA ILE A 46 17.86 3.64 10.87
C ILE A 46 19.39 3.75 10.95
N LEU A 47 20.12 2.80 10.34
CA LEU A 47 21.58 2.79 10.31
C LEU A 47 22.13 4.09 9.71
N GLU A 48 21.57 4.55 8.59
CA GLU A 48 21.94 5.81 7.95
C GLU A 48 21.65 7.02 8.85
N GLY A 49 20.49 7.02 9.54
CA GLY A 49 20.17 8.05 10.52
C GLY A 49 21.15 8.11 11.70
N VAL A 50 21.63 6.95 12.16
CA VAL A 50 22.62 6.85 13.25
C VAL A 50 24.01 7.31 12.77
N ASN A 51 24.42 6.91 11.57
CA ASN A 51 25.76 7.17 11.04
C ASN A 51 25.93 8.60 10.49
N HIS A 52 24.87 9.16 9.91
CA HIS A 52 24.91 10.45 9.19
C HIS A 52 24.07 11.55 9.86
N GLY A 53 23.51 11.27 11.04
CA GLY A 53 22.88 12.24 11.91
C GLY A 53 21.38 12.48 11.65
N TRP A 54 20.81 13.39 12.44
CA TRP A 54 19.37 13.62 12.52
C TRP A 54 18.71 13.97 11.18
N LEU A 55 19.43 14.66 10.29
CA LEU A 55 18.92 15.02 8.97
C LEU A 55 18.61 13.77 8.13
N ALA A 56 19.50 12.77 8.15
CA ALA A 56 19.27 11.52 7.42
C ALA A 56 18.07 10.76 7.99
N GLY A 57 17.94 10.70 9.32
CA GLY A 57 16.77 10.13 9.98
C GLY A 57 15.46 10.87 9.65
N ALA A 58 15.49 12.21 9.63
CA ALA A 58 14.33 13.02 9.29
C ALA A 58 13.90 12.85 7.83
N VAL A 59 14.85 12.80 6.89
CA VAL A 59 14.56 12.56 5.47
C VAL A 59 14.04 11.13 5.25
N ALA A 60 14.62 10.14 5.92
CA ALA A 60 14.11 8.76 5.91
C ALA A 60 12.65 8.70 6.38
N PHE A 61 12.34 9.34 7.51
CA PHE A 61 10.98 9.38 8.04
C PHE A 61 10.02 10.13 7.12
N ALA A 62 10.45 11.27 6.55
CA ALA A 62 9.65 12.03 5.61
C ALA A 62 9.31 11.21 4.36
N PHE A 63 10.27 10.48 3.80
CA PHE A 63 10.05 9.64 2.62
C PHE A 63 9.28 8.36 2.95
N PHE A 64 9.32 7.90 4.20
CA PHE A 64 8.48 6.81 4.68
C PHE A 64 7.00 7.20 4.69
N ILE A 65 6.64 8.45 5.02
CA ILE A 65 5.24 8.90 5.02
C ILE A 65 4.80 9.53 3.69
N ALA A 66 5.75 9.99 2.87
CA ALA A 66 5.46 10.75 1.66
C ALA A 66 4.50 10.07 0.66
N PRO A 67 4.56 8.75 0.41
CA PRO A 67 3.68 8.09 -0.55
C PRO A 67 2.19 8.24 -0.22
N ASP A 68 1.84 8.28 1.07
CA ASP A 68 0.46 8.41 1.53
C ASP A 68 -0.14 9.78 1.23
N PHE A 69 0.67 10.81 0.98
CA PHE A 69 0.13 12.10 0.58
C PHE A 69 -0.66 12.05 -0.74
N ALA A 70 -0.41 11.04 -1.58
CA ALA A 70 -1.20 10.80 -2.77
C ALA A 70 -2.68 10.47 -2.46
N LEU A 71 -2.99 9.97 -1.26
CA LEU A 71 -4.36 9.69 -0.82
C LEU A 71 -5.16 10.98 -0.56
N PHE A 72 -4.49 12.10 -0.30
CA PHE A 72 -5.15 13.39 -0.13
C PHE A 72 -5.45 14.12 -1.45
N ILE A 73 -5.03 13.55 -2.58
CA ILE A 73 -5.37 14.09 -3.89
C ILE A 73 -6.86 13.82 -4.14
N ASP A 74 -7.61 14.88 -4.46
CA ASP A 74 -9.04 14.82 -4.76
C ASP A 74 -9.94 14.32 -3.61
N VAL A 75 -9.59 14.66 -2.35
CA VAL A 75 -10.39 14.32 -1.15
C VAL A 75 -11.87 14.71 -1.29
N ARG A 76 -12.13 15.86 -1.94
CA ARG A 76 -13.50 16.34 -2.18
C ARG A 76 -14.23 15.49 -3.22
N GLY A 77 -13.54 15.06 -4.28
CA GLY A 77 -14.08 14.19 -5.32
C GLY A 77 -14.26 12.73 -4.89
N SER A 78 -13.69 12.32 -3.75
CA SER A 78 -13.88 10.99 -3.17
C SER A 78 -15.19 10.81 -2.38
N ALA A 79 -15.97 11.87 -2.19
CA ALA A 79 -17.28 11.77 -1.55
C ALA A 79 -18.25 10.94 -2.42
N GLY A 80 -18.60 9.74 -1.95
CA GLY A 80 -19.50 8.82 -2.67
C GLY A 80 -18.82 7.66 -3.39
N LEU A 81 -17.50 7.52 -3.30
CA LEU A 81 -16.79 6.36 -3.84
C LEU A 81 -17.06 5.10 -3.00
N ALA A 82 -16.95 3.93 -3.64
CA ALA A 82 -17.09 2.65 -2.96
C ALA A 82 -15.97 2.45 -1.92
N ARG A 83 -16.24 1.63 -0.89
CA ARG A 83 -15.24 1.33 0.14
C ARG A 83 -13.99 0.73 -0.49
N GLY A 84 -12.83 1.33 -0.22
CA GLY A 84 -11.53 0.89 -0.76
C GLY A 84 -11.24 1.35 -2.19
N GLN A 85 -12.12 2.15 -2.80
CA GLN A 85 -11.92 2.81 -4.08
C GLN A 85 -11.24 4.17 -3.87
N LEU A 86 -10.14 4.38 -4.58
CA LEU A 86 -9.45 5.68 -4.65
C LEU A 86 -10.07 6.55 -5.75
N SER A 87 -10.04 7.88 -5.61
CA SER A 87 -10.46 8.74 -6.74
C SER A 87 -9.62 8.42 -7.98
N PRO A 88 -10.24 8.25 -9.17
CA PRO A 88 -9.52 8.06 -10.43
C PRO A 88 -8.45 9.14 -10.69
N ARG A 89 -8.62 10.35 -10.16
CA ARG A 89 -7.64 11.44 -10.27
C ARG A 89 -6.41 11.23 -9.39
N ALA A 90 -6.55 10.57 -8.25
CA ALA A 90 -5.45 10.26 -7.32
C ALA A 90 -4.68 9.00 -7.73
N VAL A 91 -5.29 8.11 -8.51
CA VAL A 91 -4.68 6.86 -9.00
C VAL A 91 -3.28 7.01 -9.62
N PRO A 92 -3.02 7.93 -10.58
CA PRO A 92 -1.69 8.02 -11.19
C PRO A 92 -0.61 8.38 -10.17
N TYR A 93 -0.91 9.32 -9.27
CA TYR A 93 0.01 9.76 -8.21
C TYR A 93 0.27 8.64 -7.20
N TYR A 94 -0.80 7.97 -6.74
CA TYR A 94 -0.68 6.84 -5.83
C TYR A 94 0.16 5.72 -6.47
N ASN A 95 -0.13 5.37 -7.73
CA ASN A 95 0.59 4.30 -8.42
C ASN A 95 2.06 4.64 -8.68
N ALA A 96 2.38 5.90 -8.96
CA ALA A 96 3.76 6.34 -9.09
C ALA A 96 4.49 6.23 -7.74
N ALA A 97 3.90 6.80 -6.68
CA ALA A 97 4.47 6.75 -5.34
C ALA A 97 4.64 5.31 -4.79
N HIS A 98 3.76 4.38 -5.17
CA HIS A 98 3.79 2.98 -4.69
C HIS A 98 4.46 2.01 -5.67
N ARG A 99 5.18 2.52 -6.68
CA ARG A 99 5.96 1.71 -7.63
C ARG A 99 7.35 1.44 -7.07
N ALA A 100 7.56 0.26 -6.49
CA ALA A 100 8.84 -0.16 -5.90
C ALA A 100 10.06 0.00 -6.84
N LEU A 101 9.88 -0.17 -8.16
CA LEU A 101 10.96 -0.01 -9.14
C LEU A 101 11.56 1.40 -9.16
N ILE A 102 10.82 2.44 -8.75
CA ILE A 102 11.32 3.81 -8.72
C ILE A 102 12.39 3.97 -7.64
N PRO A 103 12.10 3.79 -6.33
CA PRO A 103 13.14 3.90 -5.32
C PRO A 103 14.25 2.86 -5.49
N VAL A 104 13.96 1.64 -5.97
CA VAL A 104 15.02 0.66 -6.30
C VAL A 104 15.96 1.19 -7.37
N GLY A 105 15.43 1.72 -8.48
CA GLY A 105 16.24 2.30 -9.55
C GLY A 105 17.07 3.50 -9.07
N LEU A 106 16.51 4.34 -8.21
CA LEU A 106 17.21 5.48 -7.61
C LEU A 106 18.33 5.05 -6.66
N ILE A 107 18.11 4.01 -5.84
CA ILE A 107 19.13 3.42 -4.97
C ILE A 107 20.28 2.86 -5.81
N VAL A 108 19.96 2.10 -6.87
CA VAL A 108 20.97 1.56 -7.77
C VAL A 108 21.75 2.69 -8.45
N ALA A 109 21.07 3.72 -8.97
CA ALA A 109 21.73 4.87 -9.58
C ALA A 109 22.65 5.59 -8.58
N TYR A 110 22.21 5.78 -7.33
CA TYR A 110 23.00 6.38 -6.27
C TYR A 110 24.32 5.63 -6.05
N THR A 111 24.34 4.29 -6.13
CA THR A 111 25.59 3.51 -5.96
C THR A 111 26.63 3.71 -7.07
N PHE A 112 26.25 4.25 -8.23
CA PHE A 112 27.16 4.47 -9.36
C PHE A 112 27.47 5.95 -9.62
N LEU A 113 26.74 6.87 -8.98
CA LEU A 113 26.94 8.30 -9.14
C LEU A 113 27.95 8.80 -8.10
N PRO A 114 28.83 9.77 -8.46
CA PRO A 114 29.76 10.39 -7.51
C PRO A 114 29.03 11.43 -6.66
N VAL A 115 27.99 11.01 -5.93
CA VAL A 115 27.14 11.86 -5.10
C VAL A 115 27.27 11.41 -3.65
N ASP A 116 27.67 12.33 -2.78
CA ASP A 116 27.70 12.12 -1.33
C ASP A 116 26.46 12.76 -0.71
N ALA A 117 25.36 12.01 -0.64
CA ALA A 117 24.09 12.47 -0.08
C ALA A 117 23.44 11.38 0.78
N PRO A 118 24.01 11.06 1.96
CA PRO A 118 23.50 10.00 2.82
C PRO A 118 22.05 10.22 3.27
N ALA A 119 21.64 11.48 3.47
CA ALA A 119 20.26 11.79 3.79
C ALA A 119 19.28 11.41 2.66
N LEU A 120 19.67 11.58 1.40
CA LEU A 120 18.87 11.15 0.25
C LEU A 120 18.76 9.63 0.22
N PHE A 121 19.89 8.92 0.42
CA PHE A 121 19.91 7.47 0.45
C PHE A 121 19.03 6.91 1.58
N ALA A 122 19.11 7.48 2.78
CA ALA A 122 18.23 7.16 3.91
C ALA A 122 16.74 7.39 3.55
N GLY A 123 16.44 8.49 2.85
CA GLY A 123 15.14 8.77 2.25
C GLY A 123 14.63 7.65 1.35
N LEU A 124 15.47 7.21 0.40
CA LEU A 124 15.10 6.13 -0.52
C LEU A 124 14.86 4.80 0.20
N CYS A 125 15.64 4.49 1.24
CA CYS A 125 15.40 3.35 2.12
C CYS A 125 14.04 3.46 2.83
N GLY A 126 13.71 4.63 3.40
CA GLY A 126 12.41 4.89 4.02
C GLY A 126 11.24 4.71 3.05
N TRP A 127 11.37 5.24 1.83
CA TRP A 127 10.36 5.07 0.79
C TRP A 127 10.16 3.59 0.40
N LEU A 128 11.25 2.84 0.20
CA LEU A 128 11.15 1.43 -0.18
C LEU A 128 10.62 0.56 0.97
N ALA A 129 10.93 0.91 2.22
CA ALA A 129 10.36 0.28 3.41
C ALA A 129 8.83 0.46 3.45
N HIS A 130 8.33 1.68 3.23
CA HIS A 130 6.90 1.97 3.17
C HIS A 130 6.18 1.09 2.14
N ILE A 131 6.65 1.07 0.89
CA ILE A 131 6.04 0.25 -0.17
C ILE A 131 6.03 -1.24 0.22
N SER A 132 7.10 -1.70 0.86
CA SER A 132 7.26 -3.10 1.26
C SER A 132 6.29 -3.50 2.38
N TYR A 133 6.07 -2.62 3.38
CA TYR A 133 5.03 -2.83 4.40
C TYR A 133 3.64 -2.91 3.77
N ASP A 134 3.37 -2.02 2.83
CA ASP A 134 2.11 -2.03 2.08
C ASP A 134 1.87 -3.39 1.41
N ARG A 135 2.87 -3.94 0.71
CA ARG A 135 2.75 -5.25 0.06
C ARG A 135 2.67 -6.40 1.06
N ALA A 136 3.31 -6.28 2.23
CA ALA A 136 3.25 -7.26 3.29
C ALA A 136 1.84 -7.34 3.92
N PHE A 137 1.20 -6.19 4.14
CA PHE A 137 -0.18 -6.12 4.63
C PHE A 137 -1.22 -6.39 3.56
N GLY A 138 -0.78 -6.47 2.30
CA GLY A 138 -1.59 -6.86 1.17
C GLY A 138 -2.27 -5.68 0.50
N TYR A 139 -1.76 -4.46 0.68
CA TYR A 139 -2.03 -3.31 -0.16
C TYR A 139 -1.21 -3.39 -1.46
N GLY A 140 -1.64 -2.64 -2.48
CA GLY A 140 -1.05 -2.72 -3.80
C GLY A 140 -1.53 -1.61 -4.73
N LEU A 141 -1.04 -1.65 -5.97
CA LEU A 141 -1.38 -0.66 -6.98
C LEU A 141 -2.87 -0.65 -7.29
N ARG A 142 -3.36 0.49 -7.78
CA ARG A 142 -4.76 0.72 -8.12
C ARG A 142 -5.04 0.57 -9.62
N THR A 143 -6.22 0.07 -9.97
CA THR A 143 -6.76 0.11 -11.33
C THR A 143 -7.12 1.55 -11.70
N LYS A 144 -7.45 1.81 -12.98
CA LYS A 144 -7.83 3.15 -13.43
C LYS A 144 -9.09 3.66 -12.71
N GLU A 145 -9.96 2.74 -12.32
CA GLU A 145 -11.21 2.98 -11.60
C GLU A 145 -10.98 3.16 -10.09
N GLY A 146 -9.75 3.00 -9.60
CA GLY A 146 -9.39 3.23 -8.19
C GLY A 146 -9.42 2.01 -7.29
N PHE A 147 -9.78 0.83 -7.80
CA PHE A 147 -9.79 -0.40 -7.02
C PHE A 147 -8.39 -0.99 -6.88
N GLN A 148 -8.17 -1.81 -5.86
CA GLN A 148 -6.90 -2.50 -5.71
C GLN A 148 -6.74 -3.60 -6.79
N ARG A 149 -5.55 -3.69 -7.38
CA ARG A 149 -5.21 -4.78 -8.30
C ARG A 149 -5.00 -6.09 -7.52
N ALA A 150 -5.59 -7.17 -8.02
CA ALA A 150 -5.40 -8.53 -7.51
C ALA A 150 -3.98 -9.06 -7.76
#